data_AF-A0A813L3R9-F1
#
_entry.id   AF-A0A813L3R9-F1
#
_cell.length_a   1.000
_cell.length_b   1.000
_cell.length_c   1.000
_cell.angle_alpha   90.00
_cell.angle_beta   90.00
_cell.angle_gamma   90.00
#
_symmetry.space_group_name_H-M   'P 1'
#
loop_
_entity.id
_entity.type
_entity.pdbx_description
1 polymer ?
#
loop_
_entity_poly.entity_id
_entity_poly.type
_entity_poly.pdbx_seq_one_letter_code
_entity_poly.pdbx_strand_id
1 'polypeptide(L)'
;MGRARINSAAEKGENKVSGKEYQESIEELAKKTAVRPTDFDDKAVKYLDFVQENGGRGKEACEYLATALEGLARDHVSNWKAYVYTLLRGFDSKAYEEMKTAEGRKARNPRVGIRHPPKEKKAVPSDFNFNAEAVEFVPGGGNYFMAPPSPPPPP
;
A
#
# COMPACT_ATOMS: atom_id res chain seq x y z
N MET A 1 41.58 -15.86 2.70
CA MET A 1 40.52 -16.62 2.01
C MET A 1 39.16 -15.97 2.27
N GLY A 2 38.58 -15.29 1.27
CA GLY A 2 37.23 -14.72 1.35
C GLY A 2 36.17 -15.82 1.23
N ARG A 3 35.23 -15.86 2.17
CA ARG A 3 34.08 -16.79 2.14
C ARG A 3 33.14 -16.38 1.00
N ALA A 4 33.07 -17.23 -0.04
CA ALA A 4 32.04 -17.16 -1.06
C ALA A 4 30.65 -17.28 -0.40
N ARG A 5 29.82 -16.25 -0.58
CA ARG A 5 28.39 -16.31 -0.24
C ARG A 5 27.69 -17.08 -1.35
N ILE A 6 27.44 -18.36 -1.12
CA ILE A 6 26.56 -19.17 -1.95
C ILE A 6 25.14 -18.68 -1.66
N ASN A 7 24.56 -17.91 -2.58
CA ASN A 7 23.15 -17.55 -2.54
C ASN A 7 22.30 -18.78 -2.90
N SER A 8 22.13 -19.71 -1.96
CA SER A 8 21.09 -20.73 -2.03
C SER A 8 19.79 -20.14 -1.48
N ALA A 9 19.08 -19.39 -2.32
CA ALA A 9 17.68 -19.04 -2.11
C ALA A 9 16.82 -19.67 -3.22
N ALA A 10 16.98 -20.97 -3.42
CA ALA A 10 15.97 -21.79 -4.08
C ALA A 10 14.93 -22.19 -3.04
N GLU A 11 14.25 -21.20 -2.46
CA GLU A 11 13.03 -21.50 -1.72
C GLU A 11 12.01 -21.97 -2.74
N LYS A 12 11.57 -23.22 -2.56
CA LYS A 12 10.39 -23.79 -3.22
C LYS A 12 9.20 -22.87 -2.97
N GLY A 13 9.01 -21.89 -3.87
CA GLY A 13 7.76 -21.17 -3.97
C GLY A 13 6.72 -22.20 -4.38
N GLU A 14 5.91 -22.62 -3.41
CA GLU A 14 4.76 -23.49 -3.66
C GLU A 14 3.92 -22.85 -4.76
N ASN A 15 3.82 -23.50 -5.91
CA ASN A 15 3.12 -22.99 -7.06
C ASN A 15 1.62 -23.06 -6.78
N LYS A 16 1.06 -21.98 -6.22
CA LYS A 16 -0.36 -21.90 -5.79
C LYS A 16 -1.37 -22.02 -6.95
N VAL A 17 -0.87 -22.07 -8.16
CA VAL A 17 -1.58 -22.22 -9.43
C VAL A 17 -1.58 -23.66 -9.96
N SER A 18 -0.90 -24.60 -9.30
CA SER A 18 -0.91 -26.01 -9.71
C SER A 18 -2.30 -26.64 -9.53
N GLY A 19 -2.81 -27.32 -10.56
CA GLY A 19 -4.10 -28.01 -10.54
C GLY A 19 -5.29 -27.15 -10.96
N LYS A 20 -5.06 -25.97 -11.53
CA LYS A 20 -6.12 -25.04 -11.97
C LYS A 20 -6.26 -25.01 -13.48
N GLU A 21 -7.47 -24.72 -13.97
CA GLU A 21 -7.76 -24.70 -15.41
C GLU A 21 -6.94 -23.69 -16.22
N TYR A 22 -6.47 -22.63 -15.55
CA TYR A 22 -5.66 -21.57 -16.14
C TYR A 22 -4.15 -21.76 -15.89
N GLN A 23 -3.73 -22.89 -15.31
CA GLN A 23 -2.31 -23.19 -15.06
C GLN A 23 -1.50 -23.20 -16.36
N GLU A 24 -1.99 -23.89 -17.39
CA GLU A 24 -1.29 -24.00 -18.67
C GLU A 24 -1.06 -22.62 -19.29
N SER A 25 -2.07 -21.73 -19.22
CA SER A 25 -1.98 -20.35 -19.68
C SER A 25 -0.95 -19.54 -18.91
N ILE A 26 -0.80 -19.78 -17.60
CA ILE A 26 0.23 -19.13 -16.77
C ILE A 26 1.63 -19.64 -17.12
N GLU A 27 1.79 -20.95 -17.36
CA GLU A 27 3.07 -21.51 -17.77
C GLU A 27 3.49 -21.01 -19.16
N GLU A 28 2.54 -20.85 -20.08
CA GLU A 28 2.80 -20.25 -21.38
C GLU A 28 3.17 -18.76 -21.26
N LEU A 29 2.46 -18.02 -20.41
CA LEU A 29 2.78 -16.62 -20.10
C LEU A 29 4.17 -16.48 -19.51
N ALA A 30 4.59 -17.39 -18.62
CA ALA A 30 5.92 -17.38 -18.03
C ALA A 30 7.04 -17.69 -19.03
N LYS A 31 6.74 -18.36 -20.15
CA LYS A 31 7.70 -18.57 -21.24
C LYS A 31 7.83 -17.34 -22.15
N LYS A 32 6.74 -16.59 -22.32
CA LYS A 32 6.69 -15.41 -23.20
C LYS A 32 7.15 -14.13 -22.52
N THR A 33 6.99 -14.03 -21.20
CA THR A 33 7.20 -12.79 -20.44
C THR A 33 8.18 -12.99 -19.29
N ALA A 34 8.53 -11.91 -18.59
CA ALA A 34 9.39 -11.97 -17.40
C ALA A 34 8.68 -12.51 -16.14
N VAL A 35 7.37 -12.76 -16.18
CA VAL A 35 6.61 -13.26 -15.02
C VAL A 35 6.93 -14.72 -14.74
N ARG A 36 6.96 -15.08 -13.46
CA ARG A 36 7.06 -16.48 -13.02
C ARG A 36 5.75 -16.95 -12.40
N PRO A 37 5.45 -18.26 -12.44
CA PRO A 37 4.29 -18.82 -11.75
C PRO A 37 4.29 -18.53 -10.23
N THR A 38 5.47 -18.35 -9.63
CA THR A 38 5.65 -17.99 -8.21
C THR A 38 5.34 -16.53 -7.89
N ASP A 39 5.20 -15.67 -8.91
CA ASP A 39 4.79 -14.28 -8.76
C ASP A 39 3.27 -14.15 -8.55
N PHE A 40 2.50 -15.23 -8.70
CA PHE A 40 1.07 -15.25 -8.37
C PHE A 40 0.88 -15.47 -6.87
N ASP A 41 0.53 -14.41 -6.13
CA ASP A 41 0.22 -14.48 -4.70
C ASP A 41 -1.21 -14.97 -4.43
N ASP A 42 -1.55 -15.23 -3.16
CA ASP A 42 -2.88 -15.73 -2.77
C ASP A 42 -4.02 -14.85 -3.28
N LYS A 43 -3.80 -13.53 -3.41
CA LYS A 43 -4.81 -12.59 -3.88
C LYS A 43 -5.01 -12.67 -5.38
N ALA A 44 -3.93 -12.74 -6.14
CA ALA A 44 -3.97 -12.95 -7.59
C ALA A 44 -4.68 -14.27 -7.91
N VAL A 45 -4.31 -15.33 -7.20
CA VAL A 45 -4.91 -16.65 -7.33
C VAL A 45 -6.41 -16.64 -6.99
N LYS A 46 -6.78 -16.03 -5.86
CA LYS A 46 -8.19 -15.89 -5.47
C LYS A 46 -9.01 -15.11 -6.48
N TYR A 47 -8.44 -14.06 -7.06
CA TYR A 47 -9.11 -13.28 -8.09
C TYR A 47 -9.29 -14.08 -9.38
N LEU A 48 -8.26 -14.83 -9.81
CA LEU A 48 -8.36 -15.69 -10.98
C LEU A 48 -9.40 -16.80 -10.79
N ASP A 49 -9.49 -17.39 -9.59
CA ASP A 49 -10.56 -18.34 -9.26
C ASP A 49 -11.93 -17.69 -9.37
N PHE A 50 -12.10 -16.49 -8.80
CA PHE A 50 -13.37 -15.77 -8.85
C PHE A 50 -13.80 -15.43 -10.29
N VAL A 51 -12.86 -15.02 -11.14
CA VAL A 51 -13.13 -14.71 -12.56
C VAL A 51 -13.42 -15.98 -13.37
N GLN A 52 -12.78 -17.09 -13.04
CA GLN A 52 -13.07 -18.40 -13.63
C GLN A 52 -14.47 -18.88 -13.23
N GLU A 53 -14.84 -18.79 -11.95
CA GLU A 53 -16.15 -19.22 -11.44
C GLU A 53 -17.30 -18.35 -11.97
N ASN A 54 -17.12 -17.02 -12.08
CA ASN A 54 -18.19 -16.09 -12.49
C ASN A 54 -18.30 -15.85 -14.00
N GLY A 55 -17.42 -16.44 -14.82
CA GLY A 55 -17.52 -16.26 -16.26
C GLY A 55 -16.60 -17.10 -17.12
N GLY A 56 -15.80 -18.01 -16.55
CA GLY A 56 -14.85 -18.82 -17.31
C GLY A 56 -13.72 -18.02 -17.95
N ARG A 57 -13.50 -16.77 -17.52
CA ARG A 57 -12.58 -15.82 -18.16
C ARG A 57 -11.16 -15.87 -17.59
N GLY A 58 -10.78 -16.95 -16.90
CA GLY A 58 -9.43 -17.09 -16.35
C GLY A 58 -8.34 -17.11 -17.43
N LYS A 59 -8.65 -17.70 -18.61
CA LYS A 59 -7.74 -17.71 -19.76
C LYS A 59 -7.57 -16.31 -20.38
N GLU A 60 -8.67 -15.58 -20.59
CA GLU A 60 -8.64 -14.20 -21.09
C GLU A 60 -7.84 -13.28 -20.15
N ALA A 61 -7.97 -13.46 -18.83
CA ALA A 61 -7.18 -12.71 -17.86
C ALA A 61 -5.67 -12.97 -18.00
N CYS A 62 -5.28 -14.20 -18.35
CA CYS A 62 -3.88 -14.55 -18.63
C CYS A 62 -3.40 -13.93 -19.95
N GLU A 63 -4.23 -13.89 -21.00
CA GLU A 63 -3.90 -13.21 -22.27
C GLU A 63 -3.75 -11.70 -22.10
N TYR A 64 -4.62 -11.08 -21.29
CA TYR A 64 -4.50 -9.68 -20.91
C TYR A 64 -3.17 -9.41 -20.20
N LEU A 65 -2.79 -10.28 -19.25
CA LEU A 65 -1.48 -10.20 -18.60
C LEU A 65 -0.34 -10.33 -19.61
N ALA A 66 -0.42 -11.26 -20.56
CA ALA A 66 0.63 -11.45 -21.56
C ALA A 66 0.87 -10.15 -22.35
N THR A 67 -0.23 -9.51 -22.77
CA THR A 67 -0.19 -8.24 -23.51
C THR A 67 0.35 -7.10 -22.66
N ALA A 68 -0.08 -7.00 -21.40
CA ALA A 68 0.36 -5.95 -20.48
C ALA A 68 1.84 -6.08 -20.05
N LEU A 69 2.40 -7.27 -20.18
CA LEU A 69 3.78 -7.61 -19.77
C LEU A 69 4.74 -7.76 -20.95
N GLU A 70 4.24 -7.60 -22.17
CA GLU A 70 5.06 -7.66 -23.38
C GLU A 70 6.12 -6.55 -23.36
N GLY A 71 7.37 -6.92 -23.64
CA GLY A 71 8.50 -5.98 -23.65
C GLY A 71 8.97 -5.50 -22.26
N LEU A 72 8.36 -5.96 -21.16
CA LEU A 72 8.77 -5.57 -19.81
C LEU A 72 9.87 -6.51 -19.27
N ALA A 73 11.07 -5.97 -19.04
CA ALA A 73 12.14 -6.74 -18.41
C ALA A 73 11.89 -6.93 -16.90
N ARG A 74 12.44 -8.03 -16.35
CA ARG A 74 12.23 -8.43 -14.94
C ARG A 74 12.61 -7.34 -13.94
N ASP A 75 13.65 -6.58 -14.27
CA ASP A 75 14.28 -5.61 -13.37
C ASP A 75 13.48 -4.31 -13.22
N HIS A 76 12.52 -4.04 -14.12
CA HIS A 76 11.66 -2.86 -14.02
C HIS A 76 10.71 -2.89 -12.84
N VAL A 77 10.42 -4.08 -12.30
CA VAL A 77 9.42 -4.25 -11.24
C VAL A 77 10.10 -4.88 -10.04
N SER A 78 10.08 -4.15 -8.92
CA SER A 78 10.66 -4.62 -7.65
C SER A 78 9.76 -5.62 -6.91
N ASN A 79 8.44 -5.48 -7.07
CA ASN A 79 7.44 -6.34 -6.43
C ASN A 79 6.47 -6.92 -7.45
N TRP A 80 6.86 -8.03 -8.05
CA TRP A 80 6.09 -8.71 -9.10
C TRP A 80 4.74 -9.23 -8.60
N LYS A 81 4.68 -9.73 -7.37
CA LYS A 81 3.42 -10.19 -6.77
C LYS A 81 2.35 -9.10 -6.72
N ALA A 82 2.74 -7.93 -6.21
CA ALA A 82 1.84 -6.78 -6.18
C ALA A 82 1.49 -6.29 -7.58
N TYR A 83 2.46 -6.31 -8.50
CA TYR A 83 2.30 -5.82 -9.87
C TYR A 83 1.33 -6.67 -10.69
N VAL A 84 1.49 -8.00 -10.66
CA VAL A 84 0.55 -8.94 -11.30
C VAL A 84 -0.86 -8.75 -10.75
N TYR A 85 -1.00 -8.63 -9.42
CA TYR A 85 -2.31 -8.38 -8.81
C TYR A 85 -2.90 -7.00 -9.16
N THR A 86 -2.10 -5.96 -9.38
CA THR A 86 -2.62 -4.67 -9.91
C THR A 86 -3.12 -4.81 -11.35
N LEU A 87 -2.38 -5.49 -12.21
CA LEU A 87 -2.78 -5.68 -13.62
C LEU A 87 -4.08 -6.49 -13.70
N LEU A 88 -4.19 -7.59 -12.95
CA LEU A 88 -5.39 -8.41 -12.89
C LEU A 88 -6.64 -7.63 -12.46
N ARG A 89 -6.51 -6.68 -11.52
CA ARG A 89 -7.62 -5.80 -11.12
C ARG A 89 -8.04 -4.81 -12.20
N GLY A 90 -7.12 -4.47 -13.11
CA GLY A 90 -7.40 -3.63 -14.26
C GLY A 90 -8.13 -4.36 -15.40
N PHE A 91 -8.01 -5.69 -15.48
CA PHE A 91 -8.71 -6.49 -16.49
C PHE A 91 -10.23 -6.41 -16.34
N ASP A 92 -10.74 -6.66 -15.13
CA ASP A 92 -12.17 -6.54 -14.84
C ASP A 92 -12.38 -5.95 -13.44
N SER A 93 -12.45 -4.62 -13.39
CA SER A 93 -12.69 -3.91 -12.14
C SER A 93 -14.07 -4.22 -11.54
N LYS A 94 -15.07 -4.65 -12.33
CA LYS A 94 -16.38 -5.02 -11.80
C LYS A 94 -16.30 -6.35 -11.05
N ALA A 95 -15.72 -7.36 -11.69
CA ALA A 95 -15.49 -8.67 -11.05
C ALA A 95 -14.65 -8.51 -9.77
N TYR A 96 -13.68 -7.59 -9.77
CA TYR A 96 -12.89 -7.30 -8.57
C TYR A 96 -13.72 -6.74 -7.40
N GLU A 97 -14.60 -5.77 -7.67
CA GLU A 97 -15.47 -5.19 -6.64
C GLU A 97 -16.51 -6.20 -6.14
N GLU A 98 -17.02 -7.06 -7.02
CA GLU A 98 -17.91 -8.17 -6.66
C GLU A 98 -17.19 -9.18 -5.75
N MET A 99 -15.97 -9.60 -6.09
CA MET A 99 -15.14 -10.48 -5.26
C MET A 99 -14.92 -9.89 -3.86
N LYS A 100 -14.65 -8.57 -3.78
CA LYS A 100 -14.47 -7.86 -2.51
C LYS A 100 -15.75 -7.80 -1.69
N THR A 101 -16.88 -7.58 -2.36
CA THR A 101 -18.20 -7.54 -1.72
C THR A 101 -18.56 -8.91 -1.17
N ALA A 102 -18.31 -9.98 -1.93
CA ALA A 102 -18.48 -11.37 -1.51
C ALA A 102 -17.57 -11.76 -0.34
N GLU A 103 -16.34 -11.22 -0.27
CA GLU A 103 -15.45 -11.40 0.89
C GLU A 103 -15.91 -10.68 2.17
N GLY A 104 -17.00 -9.90 2.13
CA GLY A 104 -17.46 -9.09 3.26
C GLY A 104 -16.49 -7.97 3.65
N ARG A 105 -15.43 -7.75 2.87
CA ARG A 105 -14.46 -6.68 3.07
C ARG A 105 -15.03 -5.42 2.46
N LYS A 106 -15.70 -4.61 3.29
CA LYS A 106 -16.03 -3.20 2.97
C LYS A 106 -14.82 -2.56 2.27
N ALA A 107 -15.07 -1.91 1.13
CA ALA A 107 -14.04 -1.22 0.36
C ALA A 107 -13.18 -0.40 1.31
N ARG A 108 -11.94 -0.83 1.54
CA ARG A 108 -10.99 -0.02 2.29
C ARG A 108 -10.87 1.27 1.49
N ASN A 109 -11.26 2.37 2.13
CA ASN A 109 -11.06 3.72 1.61
C ASN A 109 -9.67 3.75 0.97
N PRO A 110 -9.52 4.29 -0.26
CA PRO A 110 -8.24 4.30 -0.95
C PRO A 110 -7.20 4.77 0.06
N ARG A 111 -6.12 4.00 0.22
CA ARG A 111 -4.93 4.48 0.91
C ARG A 111 -4.44 5.66 0.08
N VAL A 112 -5.00 6.84 0.33
CA VAL A 112 -4.26 8.09 0.29
C VAL A 112 -2.99 7.72 1.03
N GLY A 113 -1.88 7.67 0.30
CA GLY A 113 -0.61 7.24 0.86
C GLY A 113 -0.44 7.92 2.21
N ILE A 114 0.11 7.20 3.17
CA ILE A 114 0.67 7.82 4.36
C ILE A 114 1.83 8.69 3.84
N ARG A 115 1.50 9.85 3.26
CA ARG A 115 2.20 11.07 3.60
C ARG A 115 2.05 11.10 5.10
N HIS A 116 3.17 11.03 5.80
CA HIS A 116 3.22 11.41 7.19
C HIS A 116 2.23 12.55 7.41
N PRO A 117 1.38 12.51 8.45
CA PRO A 117 0.61 13.69 8.79
C PRO A 117 1.62 14.85 8.79
N PRO A 118 1.35 15.97 8.09
CA PRO A 118 2.22 17.13 8.24
C PRO A 118 2.33 17.33 9.74
N LYS A 119 3.55 17.18 10.29
CA LYS A 119 3.83 17.39 11.71
C LYS A 119 3.00 18.57 12.12
N GLU A 120 2.09 18.37 13.06
CA GLU A 120 1.15 19.37 13.52
C GLU A 120 1.89 20.71 13.60
N LYS A 121 1.67 21.58 12.61
CA LYS A 121 1.85 22.99 12.88
C LYS A 121 0.74 23.24 13.88
N LYS A 122 1.11 23.21 15.17
CA LYS A 122 0.23 23.60 16.28
C LYS A 122 -0.62 24.73 15.73
N ALA A 123 -1.92 24.48 15.59
CA ALA A 123 -2.84 25.48 15.08
C ALA A 123 -2.56 26.73 15.89
N VAL A 124 -2.12 27.80 15.21
CA VAL A 124 -2.05 29.10 15.85
C VAL A 124 -3.47 29.33 16.37
N PRO A 125 -3.68 29.60 17.66
CA PRO A 125 -5.01 29.86 18.19
C PRO A 125 -5.65 30.91 17.28
N SER A 126 -6.83 30.61 16.71
CA SER A 126 -7.52 31.52 15.79
C SER A 126 -7.92 32.84 16.47
N ASP A 127 -7.84 32.87 17.80
CA ASP A 127 -8.16 34.01 18.65
C ASP A 127 -6.89 34.71 19.14
N PHE A 128 -5.91 34.91 18.26
CA PHE A 128 -4.75 35.74 18.57
C PHE A 128 -5.18 37.22 18.61
N ASN A 129 -5.52 37.70 19.80
CA ASN A 129 -5.80 39.11 20.04
C ASN A 129 -4.52 39.83 20.50
N PHE A 130 -4.03 40.77 19.68
CA PHE A 130 -2.87 41.59 20.04
C PHE A 130 -3.21 42.45 21.26
N ASN A 131 -2.52 42.24 22.38
CA ASN A 131 -2.63 43.14 23.52
C ASN A 131 -1.88 44.45 23.20
N ALA A 132 -2.63 45.52 22.91
CA ALA A 132 -2.10 46.84 22.62
C ALA A 132 -1.39 47.50 23.83
N GLU A 133 -1.64 47.00 25.04
CA GLU A 133 -1.02 47.50 26.28
C GLU A 133 0.21 46.67 26.70
N ALA A 134 0.69 45.76 25.85
CA ALA A 134 1.86 44.94 26.18
C ALA A 134 3.10 45.81 26.40
N VAL A 135 3.74 45.65 27.57
CA VAL A 135 4.98 46.34 27.94
C VAL A 135 6.07 46.01 26.93
N GLU A 136 6.80 47.03 26.46
CA GLU A 136 7.92 46.85 25.53
C GLU A 136 8.97 45.89 26.11
N PHE A 137 9.37 44.91 25.30
CA PHE A 137 10.40 43.96 25.70
C PHE A 137 11.77 44.64 25.68
N VAL A 138 12.38 44.81 26.86
CA VAL A 138 13.74 45.34 27.02
C VAL A 138 14.71 44.17 27.28
N PRO A 139 15.59 43.82 26.32
CA PRO A 139 16.56 42.75 26.52
C PRO A 139 17.49 43.07 27.69
N GLY A 140 17.45 42.26 28.76
CA GLY A 140 18.21 42.46 29.99
C GLY A 140 17.39 42.94 31.19
N GLY A 141 16.11 43.30 31.00
CA GLY A 141 15.16 43.54 32.08
C GLY A 141 14.52 42.23 32.53
N GLY A 142 14.85 41.75 33.73
CA GLY A 142 14.21 40.58 34.31
C GLY A 142 12.72 40.84 34.54
N ASN A 143 11.86 40.30 33.68
CA ASN A 143 10.42 40.21 33.97
C ASN A 143 10.23 39.19 35.12
N TYR A 144 10.28 39.69 36.34
CA TYR A 144 9.81 38.97 37.52
C TYR A 144 8.33 38.66 37.33
N PHE A 145 8.02 37.40 37.03
CA PHE A 145 6.70 36.83 37.27
C PHE A 145 6.45 36.88 38.79
N MET A 146 5.86 37.98 39.26
CA MET A 146 5.40 38.09 40.64
C MET A 146 4.07 37.32 40.71
N ALA A 147 4.10 36.17 41.39
CA ALA A 147 2.89 35.42 41.71
C ALA A 147 1.89 36.34 42.44
N PRO A 148 0.58 36.26 42.16
CA PRO A 148 -0.40 37.06 42.90
C PRO A 148 -0.37 36.68 44.39
N PRO A 149 -0.48 37.64 45.32
CA PRO A 149 -0.49 37.35 46.74
C PRO A 149 -1.73 36.52 47.09
N SER A 150 -1.52 35.45 47.87
CA SER A 150 -2.59 34.62 48.43
C SER A 150 -3.55 35.45 49.29
N PRO A 151 -4.88 35.21 49.22
CA PRO A 151 -5.84 35.93 50.04
C PRO A 151 -5.64 35.63 51.54
N PRO A 152 -5.89 36.60 52.44
CA PRO A 152 -5.76 36.39 53.88
C PRO A 152 -6.84 35.42 54.41
N PRO A 153 -6.57 34.68 55.50
CA PRO A 153 -7.54 33.78 56.09
C PRO A 153 -8.72 34.55 56.73
N PRO A 154 -9.93 33.96 56.75
CA PRO A 154 -11.12 34.58 57.34
C PRO A 154 -11.04 34.68 58.88
N PRO A 155 -11.85 35.56 59.51
CA PRO A 155 -11.79 35.86 60.95
C PRO A 155 -12.20 34.72 61.86
#